data_AF-A0AAV0WGW0-F1
#
_entry.id   AF-A0AAV0WGW0-F1
#
_cell.length_a   1.000
_cell.length_b   1.000
_cell.length_c   1.000
_cell.angle_alpha   90.00
_cell.angle_beta   90.00
_cell.angle_gamma   90.00
#
_symmetry.space_group_name_H-M   'P 1'
#
loop_
_entity.id
_entity.type
_entity.pdbx_description
1 polymer ?
#
loop_
_entity_poly.entity_id
_entity_poly.type
_entity_poly.pdbx_seq_one_letter_code
_entity_poly.pdbx_strand_id
1 'polypeptide(L)'
;MPRICRRQTQRVNVISENPDIYFKCSTFIPFLDYLIESMDTRFNQRLTDVMPLEGLIPANLNMYDDENIIKAAKIYGQDLHDDTLSTLRAELFIWRHQWNQNNIPKPNSAVDSLSHCTNLQPNIKILLQLFATLPVTSSTPERTFSALNRLKII
;
A
#
# COMPACT_ATOMS: atom_id res chain seq x y z
N MET A 1 31.48 24.56 -8.14
CA MET A 1 31.03 25.69 -8.99
C MET A 1 30.22 25.14 -10.16
N PRO A 2 29.04 25.70 -10.49
CA PRO A 2 28.29 25.24 -11.66
C PRO A 2 29.07 25.57 -12.94
N ARG A 3 29.00 24.70 -13.96
CA ARG A 3 29.54 25.00 -15.29
C ARG A 3 28.60 25.97 -15.98
N ILE A 4 29.07 27.22 -16.19
CA ILE A 4 28.32 28.26 -16.89
C ILE A 4 28.38 27.96 -18.39
N CYS A 5 27.46 27.13 -18.88
CA CYS A 5 27.27 26.93 -20.31
C CYS A 5 26.26 27.96 -20.84
N ARG A 6 26.58 28.55 -21.99
CA ARG A 6 25.86 29.70 -22.61
C ARG A 6 24.38 29.43 -22.94
N ARG A 7 23.96 28.17 -22.99
CA ARG A 7 22.57 27.75 -23.21
C ARG A 7 22.31 26.45 -22.46
N GLN A 8 21.43 26.51 -21.47
CA GLN A 8 20.92 25.34 -20.76
C GLN A 8 19.40 25.37 -20.87
N THR A 9 18.86 24.62 -21.82
CA THR A 9 17.42 24.61 -22.15
C THR A 9 16.63 23.57 -21.36
N GLN A 10 17.30 22.67 -20.64
CA GLN A 10 16.71 21.53 -19.93
C GLN A 10 16.91 21.53 -18.42
N ARG A 11 17.61 22.51 -17.83
CA ARG A 11 17.76 22.63 -16.36
C ARG A 11 17.23 23.94 -15.85
N VAL A 12 16.82 23.95 -14.58
CA VAL A 12 16.42 25.15 -13.85
C VAL A 12 17.64 26.06 -13.70
N ASN A 13 17.58 27.23 -14.33
CA ASN A 13 18.67 28.20 -14.35
C ASN A 13 18.54 29.11 -13.11
N VAL A 14 18.72 28.53 -11.91
CA VAL A 14 18.69 29.31 -10.66
C VAL A 14 19.94 30.18 -10.63
N ILE A 15 19.76 31.49 -10.74
CA ILE A 15 20.84 32.46 -10.57
C ILE A 15 21.06 32.61 -9.07
N SER A 16 22.10 31.97 -8.52
CA SER A 16 22.52 32.19 -7.15
C SER A 16 24.03 32.22 -7.02
N GLU A 17 24.54 33.24 -6.33
CA GLU A 17 25.97 33.41 -6.07
C GLU A 17 26.50 32.41 -5.02
N ASN A 18 25.61 31.87 -4.19
CA ASN A 18 25.94 30.88 -3.16
C ASN A 18 25.63 29.45 -3.63
N PRO A 19 26.59 28.51 -3.54
CA PRO A 19 26.40 27.12 -3.95
C PRO A 19 25.31 26.40 -3.15
N ASP A 20 25.11 26.77 -1.89
CA ASP A 20 24.09 26.19 -1.01
C ASP A 20 22.67 26.53 -1.49
N ILE A 21 22.45 27.77 -1.94
CA ILE A 21 21.15 28.22 -2.48
C ILE A 21 20.88 27.52 -3.82
N TYR A 22 21.91 27.37 -4.65
CA TYR A 22 21.81 26.65 -5.91
C TYR A 22 21.38 25.19 -5.67
N PHE A 23 22.08 24.49 -4.76
CA PHE A 23 21.75 23.09 -4.44
C PHE A 23 20.33 22.97 -3.88
N LYS A 24 19.96 23.85 -2.94
CA LYS A 24 18.63 23.86 -2.32
C LYS A 24 17.51 23.97 -3.37
N CYS A 25 17.62 24.92 -4.29
CA CYS A 25 16.57 25.18 -5.28
C CYS A 25 16.59 24.22 -6.48
N SER A 26 17.75 23.79 -6.94
CA SER A 26 17.86 22.97 -8.16
C SER A 26 17.73 21.46 -7.92
N THR A 27 17.98 21.00 -6.69
CA THR A 27 18.02 19.56 -6.39
C THR A 27 17.18 19.19 -5.17
N PHE A 28 17.38 19.87 -4.04
CA PHE A 28 16.74 19.48 -2.78
C PHE A 28 15.22 19.69 -2.80
N ILE A 29 14.74 20.88 -3.19
CA ILE A 29 13.30 21.17 -3.25
C ILE A 29 12.59 20.25 -4.27
N PRO A 30 13.04 20.12 -5.54
CA PRO A 30 12.42 19.19 -6.49
C PRO A 30 12.40 17.73 -6.02
N PHE A 31 13.43 17.31 -5.27
CA PHE A 31 13.48 15.98 -4.68
C PHE A 31 12.44 15.80 -3.56
N LEU A 32 12.27 16.80 -2.69
CA LEU A 32 11.22 16.77 -1.67
C LEU A 32 9.82 16.76 -2.29
N ASP A 33 9.57 17.60 -3.29
CA ASP A 33 8.29 17.64 -4.01
C ASP A 33 7.98 16.26 -4.64
N TYR A 34 8.99 15.64 -5.27
CA TYR A 34 8.86 14.29 -5.79
C TYR A 34 8.58 13.26 -4.69
N LEU A 35 9.23 13.35 -3.52
CA LEU A 35 8.96 12.44 -2.41
C LEU A 35 7.51 12.59 -1.93
N ILE A 36 7.04 13.82 -1.76
CA ILE A 36 5.65 14.11 -1.36
C ILE A 36 4.68 13.52 -2.38
N GLU A 37 4.85 13.84 -3.68
CA GLU A 37 4.01 13.30 -4.75
C GLU A 37 4.07 11.77 -4.80
N SER A 38 5.25 11.17 -4.59
CA SER A 38 5.41 9.72 -4.56
C SER A 38 4.71 9.05 -3.36
N MET A 39 4.61 9.75 -2.23
CA MET A 39 3.87 9.28 -1.07
C MET A 39 2.38 9.44 -1.30
N ASP A 40 1.92 10.59 -1.77
CA ASP A 40 0.51 10.83 -2.08
C ASP A 40 0.00 9.83 -3.13
N THR A 41 0.77 9.59 -4.20
CA THR A 41 0.42 8.62 -5.24
C THR A 41 0.33 7.17 -4.73
N ARG A 42 1.08 6.82 -3.68
CA ARG A 42 1.04 5.48 -3.08
C ARG A 42 -0.05 5.36 -2.02
N PHE A 43 -0.17 6.35 -1.14
CA PHE A 43 -1.16 6.43 -0.07
C PHE A 43 -2.42 7.19 -0.50
N ASN A 44 -2.89 6.86 -1.70
CA ASN A 44 -4.10 7.46 -2.26
C ASN A 44 -5.37 6.94 -1.58
N GLN A 45 -6.50 7.63 -1.81
CA GLN A 45 -7.84 7.24 -1.33
C GLN A 45 -8.22 5.78 -1.60
N ARG A 46 -7.66 5.16 -2.64
CA ARG A 46 -7.86 3.72 -2.90
C ARG A 46 -7.37 2.84 -1.76
N LEU A 47 -6.26 3.18 -1.08
CA LEU A 47 -5.81 2.42 0.08
C LEU A 47 -6.77 2.58 1.26
N THR A 48 -7.35 3.78 1.46
CA THR A 48 -8.34 3.99 2.52
C THR A 48 -9.61 3.17 2.28
N ASP A 49 -10.01 3.00 1.02
CA ASP A 49 -11.16 2.17 0.66
C ASP A 49 -10.91 0.67 0.86
N VAL A 50 -9.65 0.23 0.80
CA VAL A 50 -9.25 -1.18 0.94
C VAL A 50 -8.82 -1.54 2.36
N MET A 51 -8.47 -0.55 3.18
CA MET A 51 -8.07 -0.72 4.58
C MET A 51 -9.03 -1.57 5.43
N PRO A 52 -10.37 -1.54 5.23
CA PRO A 52 -11.28 -2.43 5.94
C PRO A 52 -10.99 -3.93 5.76
N LEU A 53 -10.28 -4.36 4.71
CA LEU A 53 -9.84 -5.75 4.56
C LEU A 53 -8.88 -6.21 5.67
N GLU A 54 -8.26 -5.28 6.40
CA GLU A 54 -7.48 -5.59 7.60
C GLU A 54 -8.35 -6.29 8.67
N GLY A 55 -9.66 -6.07 8.67
CA GLY A 55 -10.62 -6.79 9.52
C GLY A 55 -10.73 -8.29 9.23
N LEU A 56 -10.15 -8.80 8.14
CA LEU A 56 -9.99 -10.22 7.88
C LEU A 56 -8.86 -10.85 8.71
N ILE A 57 -7.91 -10.04 9.20
CA ILE A 57 -6.84 -10.51 10.07
C ILE A 57 -7.45 -10.84 11.44
N PRO A 58 -7.25 -12.06 11.97
CA PRO A 58 -7.83 -12.50 13.24
C PRO A 58 -7.55 -11.59 14.44
N ALA A 59 -6.40 -10.92 14.46
CA ALA A 59 -6.08 -9.91 15.48
C ALA A 59 -7.04 -8.70 15.46
N ASN A 60 -7.54 -8.33 14.28
CA ASN A 60 -8.29 -7.10 14.02
C ASN A 60 -9.77 -7.36 13.68
N LEU A 61 -10.31 -8.53 14.03
CA LEU A 61 -11.69 -8.92 13.67
C LEU A 61 -12.75 -7.91 14.11
N ASN A 62 -12.53 -7.18 15.20
CA ASN A 62 -13.49 -6.21 15.75
C ASN A 62 -13.20 -4.76 15.35
N MET A 63 -12.21 -4.51 14.49
CA MET A 63 -11.82 -3.15 14.08
C MET A 63 -12.78 -2.54 13.05
N TYR A 64 -13.42 -3.38 12.22
CA TYR A 64 -14.26 -2.94 11.11
C TYR A 64 -15.62 -3.65 11.11
N ASP A 65 -16.66 -2.91 10.72
CA ASP A 65 -17.99 -3.46 10.46
C ASP A 65 -18.00 -4.34 9.20
N ASP A 66 -18.81 -5.39 9.21
CA ASP A 66 -18.95 -6.34 8.10
C ASP A 66 -19.28 -5.62 6.79
N GLU A 67 -20.14 -4.59 6.82
CA GLU A 67 -20.52 -3.82 5.64
C GLU A 67 -19.33 -3.05 5.02
N ASN A 68 -18.41 -2.56 5.84
CA ASN A 68 -17.20 -1.88 5.37
C ASN A 68 -16.23 -2.89 4.71
N ILE A 69 -16.09 -4.09 5.30
CA ILE A 69 -15.28 -5.17 4.74
C ILE A 69 -15.85 -5.62 3.39
N ILE A 70 -17.17 -5.78 3.31
CA ILE A 70 -17.88 -6.16 2.08
C ILE A 70 -17.71 -5.08 1.01
N LYS A 71 -17.82 -3.80 1.38
CA LYS A 71 -17.61 -2.69 0.46
C LYS A 71 -16.18 -2.68 -0.11
N ALA A 72 -15.18 -2.95 0.73
CA ALA A 72 -13.79 -3.09 0.31
C ALA A 72 -13.58 -4.31 -0.60
N ALA A 73 -14.21 -5.45 -0.28
CA ALA A 73 -14.13 -6.66 -1.08
C ALA A 73 -14.71 -6.48 -2.50
N LYS A 74 -15.79 -5.68 -2.66
CA LYS A 74 -16.38 -5.37 -3.97
C LYS A 74 -15.41 -4.70 -4.94
N ILE A 75 -14.38 -4.01 -4.44
CA ILE A 75 -13.35 -3.39 -5.29
C ILE A 75 -12.62 -4.48 -6.10
N TYR A 76 -12.50 -5.67 -5.53
CA TYR A 76 -11.82 -6.82 -6.12
C TYR A 76 -12.79 -7.87 -6.69
N GLY A 77 -14.08 -7.55 -6.86
CA GLY A 77 -15.12 -8.53 -7.29
C GLY A 77 -14.76 -9.34 -8.55
N GLN A 78 -13.96 -8.77 -9.45
CA GLN A 78 -13.47 -9.45 -10.66
C GLN A 78 -12.46 -10.58 -10.38
N ASP A 79 -11.72 -10.49 -9.27
CA ASP A 79 -10.71 -11.46 -8.85
C ASP A 79 -11.30 -12.58 -7.96
N LEU A 80 -12.56 -12.42 -7.52
CA LEU A 80 -13.25 -13.40 -6.67
C LEU A 80 -13.79 -14.57 -7.52
N HIS A 81 -13.85 -15.76 -6.91
CA HIS A 81 -14.40 -16.95 -7.59
C HIS A 81 -15.92 -16.87 -7.76
N ASP A 82 -16.60 -16.24 -6.81
CA ASP A 82 -18.05 -16.06 -6.82
C ASP A 82 -18.37 -14.67 -6.23
N ASP A 83 -18.77 -13.72 -7.08
CA ASP A 83 -19.05 -12.31 -6.73
C ASP A 83 -20.43 -12.14 -6.05
N THR A 84 -21.10 -13.24 -5.72
CA THR A 84 -22.36 -13.17 -5.00
C THR A 84 -22.13 -12.68 -3.56
N LEU A 85 -22.59 -11.46 -3.26
CA LEU A 85 -22.52 -10.87 -1.91
C LEU A 85 -22.97 -11.78 -0.77
N SER A 86 -23.89 -12.71 -1.05
CA SER A 86 -24.37 -13.72 -0.11
C SER A 86 -23.30 -14.75 0.27
N THR A 87 -22.49 -15.21 -0.68
CA THR A 87 -21.42 -16.19 -0.41
C THR A 87 -20.31 -15.53 0.41
N LEU A 88 -19.92 -14.31 0.05
CA LEU A 88 -18.93 -13.55 0.80
C LEU A 88 -19.38 -13.25 2.25
N ARG A 89 -20.65 -12.89 2.47
CA ARG A 89 -21.20 -12.72 3.82
C ARG A 89 -21.19 -14.02 4.63
N ALA A 90 -21.56 -15.14 4.00
CA ALA A 90 -21.54 -16.44 4.65
C ALA A 90 -20.12 -16.87 5.02
N GLU A 91 -19.15 -16.71 4.12
CA GLU A 91 -17.73 -16.97 4.39
C GLU A 91 -17.21 -16.10 5.54
N LEU A 92 -17.53 -14.80 5.54
CA LEU A 92 -17.13 -13.87 6.60
C LEU A 92 -17.67 -14.28 7.96
N PHE A 93 -18.93 -14.69 8.01
CA PHE A 93 -19.56 -15.19 9.22
C PHE A 93 -18.84 -16.44 9.75
N ILE A 94 -18.57 -17.42 8.88
CA ILE A 94 -17.84 -18.64 9.26
C ILE A 94 -16.43 -18.32 9.75
N TRP A 95 -15.73 -17.40 9.07
CA TRP A 95 -14.38 -16.98 9.44
C TRP A 95 -14.34 -16.31 10.82
N ARG A 96 -15.24 -15.35 11.08
CA ARG A 96 -15.36 -14.72 12.42
C ARG A 96 -15.70 -15.75 13.49
N HIS A 97 -16.62 -16.67 13.20
CA HIS A 97 -17.01 -17.71 14.13
C HIS A 97 -15.84 -18.64 14.49
N GLN A 98 -15.07 -19.07 13.49
CA GLN A 98 -13.88 -19.91 13.68
C GLN A 98 -12.87 -19.26 14.64
N TRP A 99 -12.60 -17.96 14.48
CA TRP A 99 -11.63 -17.26 15.33
C TRP A 99 -12.18 -16.80 16.67
N ASN A 100 -13.51 -16.72 16.83
CA ASN A 100 -14.15 -16.47 18.12
C ASN A 100 -14.24 -17.74 18.98
N GLN A 101 -14.29 -18.92 18.38
CA GLN A 101 -14.37 -20.20 19.10
C GLN A 101 -13.01 -20.83 19.40
N ASN A 102 -11.99 -20.53 18.60
CA ASN A 102 -10.67 -21.13 18.76
C ASN A 102 -9.87 -20.46 19.88
N ASN A 103 -9.30 -21.27 20.78
CA ASN A 103 -8.34 -20.84 21.81
C ASN A 103 -6.90 -20.71 21.29
N ILE A 104 -6.73 -20.66 19.97
CA ILE A 104 -5.42 -20.58 19.29
C ILE A 104 -4.98 -19.10 19.29
N PRO A 105 -3.68 -18.79 19.46
CA PRO A 105 -3.18 -17.44 19.28
C PRO A 105 -3.59 -16.90 17.90
N LYS A 106 -4.23 -15.73 17.90
CA LYS A 106 -4.71 -15.06 16.70
C LYS A 106 -3.51 -14.55 15.89
N PRO A 107 -3.40 -14.88 14.59
CA PRO A 107 -2.34 -14.34 13.77
C PRO A 107 -2.50 -12.82 13.62
N ASN A 108 -1.35 -12.13 13.67
CA ASN A 108 -1.26 -10.66 13.53
C ASN A 108 -0.95 -10.23 12.09
N SER A 109 -0.68 -11.17 11.19
CA SER A 109 -0.33 -10.91 9.79
C SER A 109 -1.32 -11.58 8.85
N ALA A 110 -1.59 -10.93 7.71
CA ALA A 110 -2.38 -11.51 6.63
C ALA A 110 -1.74 -12.80 6.09
N VAL A 111 -0.41 -12.86 6.03
CA VAL A 111 0.34 -14.04 5.56
C VAL A 111 0.15 -15.23 6.50
N ASP A 112 0.21 -15.01 7.81
CA ASP A 112 -0.03 -16.06 8.79
C ASP A 112 -1.49 -16.53 8.77
N SER A 113 -2.41 -15.59 8.54
CA SER A 113 -3.85 -15.87 8.42
C SER A 113 -4.16 -16.77 7.22
N LEU A 114 -3.44 -16.62 6.11
CA LEU A 114 -3.60 -17.46 4.91
C LEU A 114 -3.35 -18.94 5.18
N SER A 115 -2.46 -19.28 6.12
CA SER A 115 -2.16 -20.67 6.48
C SER A 115 -3.34 -21.39 7.15
N HIS A 116 -4.27 -20.63 7.73
CA HIS A 116 -5.44 -21.13 8.44
C HIS A 116 -6.72 -21.13 7.59
N CYS A 117 -6.67 -20.60 6.36
CA CYS A 117 -7.80 -20.62 5.44
C CYS A 117 -8.06 -22.05 4.95
N THR A 118 -9.31 -22.50 5.07
CA THR A 118 -9.76 -23.81 4.56
C THR A 118 -10.46 -23.63 3.22
N ASN A 119 -10.75 -24.72 2.50
CA ASN A 119 -11.51 -24.71 1.24
C ASN A 119 -12.95 -24.17 1.37
N LEU A 120 -13.41 -23.89 2.59
CA LEU A 120 -14.74 -23.33 2.89
C LEU A 120 -14.80 -21.80 2.73
N GLN A 121 -13.65 -21.11 2.64
CA GLN A 121 -13.59 -19.66 2.48
C GLN A 121 -12.65 -19.23 1.33
N PRO A 122 -12.95 -19.63 0.07
CA PRO A 122 -12.10 -19.32 -1.07
C PRO A 122 -11.99 -17.81 -1.34
N ASN A 123 -13.07 -17.03 -1.15
CA ASN A 123 -13.05 -15.60 -1.40
C ASN A 123 -12.24 -14.86 -0.33
N ILE A 124 -12.36 -15.25 0.94
CA ILE A 124 -11.53 -14.68 2.03
C ILE A 124 -10.05 -14.96 1.80
N LYS A 125 -9.71 -16.16 1.32
CA LYS A 125 -8.32 -16.50 0.98
C LYS A 125 -7.76 -15.58 -0.10
N ILE A 126 -8.54 -15.33 -1.17
CA ILE A 126 -8.14 -14.42 -2.25
C ILE A 126 -7.98 -13.00 -1.71
N LEU A 127 -8.93 -12.50 -0.91
CA LEU A 127 -8.87 -11.17 -0.31
C LEU A 127 -7.67 -11.00 0.62
N LEU A 128 -7.35 -12.00 1.44
CA LEU A 128 -6.15 -11.99 2.29
C LEU A 128 -4.86 -12.00 1.45
N GLN A 129 -4.84 -12.73 0.33
CA GLN A 129 -3.70 -12.75 -0.58
C GLN A 129 -3.53 -11.41 -1.28
N LEU A 130 -4.61 -10.82 -1.79
CA LEU A 130 -4.62 -9.48 -2.36
C LEU A 130 -4.10 -8.48 -1.33
N PHE A 131 -4.65 -8.50 -0.11
CA PHE A 131 -4.23 -7.62 0.97
C PHE A 131 -2.75 -7.80 1.33
N ALA A 132 -2.24 -9.03 1.37
CA ALA A 132 -0.82 -9.32 1.61
C ALA A 132 0.11 -8.81 0.49
N THR A 133 -0.40 -8.73 -0.75
CA THR A 133 0.36 -8.18 -1.90
C THR A 133 0.25 -6.67 -2.04
N LEU A 134 -0.71 -6.03 -1.36
CA LEU A 134 -0.79 -4.58 -1.38
C LEU A 134 0.44 -4.00 -0.68
N PRO A 135 0.99 -2.89 -1.20
CA PRO A 135 2.13 -2.20 -0.61
C PRO A 135 1.74 -1.44 0.68
N VAL A 136 0.89 -2.03 1.52
CA VAL A 136 0.50 -1.50 2.84
C VAL A 136 1.62 -1.74 3.85
N THR A 137 2.46 -2.77 3.65
CA THR A 137 3.69 -2.97 4.43
C THR A 137 4.91 -2.70 3.56
N SER A 138 5.44 -1.48 3.67
CA SER A 138 6.70 -1.10 3.04
C SER A 138 7.87 -1.78 3.74
N SER A 139 8.17 -3.03 3.38
CA SER A 139 9.51 -3.59 3.60
C SER A 139 10.08 -4.06 2.28
N THR A 140 10.57 -3.11 1.49
CA THR A 140 11.67 -3.40 0.57
C THR A 140 12.46 -2.10 0.33
N PRO A 141 13.67 -1.98 0.91
CA PRO A 141 14.58 -0.85 0.72
C PRO A 141 15.11 -0.73 -0.72
N GLU A 142 14.78 -1.65 -1.62
CA GLU A 142 15.45 -1.77 -2.92
C GLU A 142 15.02 -0.66 -3.91
N ARG A 143 13.86 -0.02 -3.70
CA ARG A 143 13.38 1.04 -4.60
C ARG A 143 13.93 2.43 -4.29
N THR A 144 14.46 2.69 -3.09
CA THR A 144 15.13 3.97 -2.79
C THR A 144 16.44 4.13 -3.58
N PHE A 145 17.05 3.04 -4.03
CA PHE A 145 18.26 3.08 -4.87
C PHE A 145 18.02 3.72 -6.25
N SER A 146 16.82 3.61 -6.82
CA SER A 146 16.50 4.21 -8.13
C SER A 146 16.35 5.73 -8.06
N ALA A 147 15.88 6.26 -6.92
CA ALA A 147 15.86 7.70 -6.66
C ALA A 147 17.29 8.27 -6.53
N LEU A 148 18.21 7.51 -5.90
CA LEU A 148 19.62 7.86 -5.80
C LEU A 148 20.35 7.85 -7.15
N ASN A 149 19.96 6.99 -8.09
CA ASN A 149 20.53 7.00 -9.45
C ASN A 149 20.24 8.30 -10.22
N ARG A 150 19.16 9.05 -9.88
CA ARG A 150 18.90 10.37 -10.48
C ARG A 150 19.76 11.48 -9.88
N LEU A 151 20.15 11.36 -8.60
CA LEU A 151 21.13 12.22 -7.97
C LEU A 151 22.55 11.97 -8.48
N LYS A 152 22.84 10.76 -8.98
CA LYS A 152 24.14 10.37 -9.54
C LYS A 152 24.44 10.94 -10.93
N ILE A 153 23.42 11.46 -11.63
CA ILE A 153 23.54 12.05 -12.98
C ILE A 153 23.61 13.60 -12.90
N ILE A 154 23.47 14.19 -11.71
CA ILE A 154 23.75 15.61 -11.43
C ILE A 154 25.26 15.81 -11.29
#